data_AF-A0A3A6K191-F1
#
_entry.id   AF-A0A3A6K191-F1
#
_cell.length_a   1.000
_cell.length_b   1.000
_cell.length_c   1.000
_cell.angle_alpha   90.00
_cell.angle_beta   90.00
_cell.angle_gamma   90.00
#
_symmetry.space_group_name_H-M   'P 1'
#
loop_
_entity.id
_entity.type
_entity.pdbx_description
1 polymer ?
#
loop_
_entity_poly.entity_id
_entity_poly.type
_entity_poly.pdbx_seq_one_letter_code
_entity_poly.pdbx_strand_id
1 'polypeptide(L)'
;MNAKECMIEADKLLQKWSCYSIENRRYIEKIFNGSNRYDMMLNVDVMQKQAKIYVLERGVTIYEYRTERKEIVIYAVLRDIIGIISDTIICDSHVDEKGYLHFTENVSNYRKKITDEAFSLMGEPYNEWNRQGISIWDFNRSFAGE
;
A
#
# COMPACT_ATOMS: atom_id res chain seq x y z
N MET A 1 2.88 19.04 5.31
CA MET A 1 3.15 17.59 5.42
C MET A 1 4.63 17.34 5.14
N ASN A 2 5.27 16.34 5.75
CA ASN A 2 6.69 16.01 5.50
C ASN A 2 6.85 14.55 5.06
N ALA A 3 7.56 14.30 3.95
CA ALA A 3 7.80 12.94 3.44
C ALA A 3 8.49 12.04 4.47
N LYS A 4 9.50 12.56 5.18
CA LYS A 4 10.25 11.80 6.19
C LYS A 4 9.36 11.37 7.34
N GLU A 5 8.44 12.22 7.78
CA GLU A 5 7.47 11.88 8.82
C GLU A 5 6.52 10.77 8.34
N CYS A 6 6.00 10.87 7.11
CA CYS A 6 5.13 9.85 6.51
C CYS A 6 5.85 8.50 6.42
N MET A 7 7.11 8.49 5.96
CA MET A 7 7.93 7.27 5.86
C MET A 7 8.15 6.62 7.23
N ILE A 8 8.55 7.41 8.23
CA ILE A 8 8.80 6.91 9.60
C ILE A 8 7.53 6.34 10.22
N GLU A 9 6.38 6.99 10.00
CA GLU A 9 5.12 6.55 10.57
C GLU A 9 4.61 5.26 9.91
N ALA A 10 4.69 5.17 8.58
CA ALA A 10 4.36 3.94 7.85
C ALA A 10 5.28 2.78 8.27
N ASP A 11 6.60 3.02 8.39
CA ASP A 11 7.59 2.02 8.84
C ASP A 11 7.27 1.51 10.26
N LYS A 12 6.98 2.41 11.20
CA LYS A 12 6.59 2.05 12.57
C LYS A 12 5.31 1.21 12.62
N LEU A 13 4.32 1.52 11.79
CA LEU A 13 3.07 0.77 11.73
C LEU A 13 3.30 -0.63 11.12
N LEU A 14 4.09 -0.72 10.05
CA LEU A 14 4.47 -1.99 9.43
C LEU A 14 5.26 -2.88 10.39
N GLN A 15 6.16 -2.33 11.22
CA GLN A 15 6.93 -3.09 12.22
C GLN A 15 6.09 -3.83 13.26
N LYS A 16 4.81 -3.47 13.42
CA LYS A 16 3.88 -4.22 14.29
C LYS A 16 3.51 -5.59 13.73
N TRP A 17 3.64 -5.78 12.42
CA TRP A 17 3.26 -7.00 11.73
C TRP A 17 4.44 -7.96 11.62
N SER A 18 4.20 -9.24 11.93
CA SER A 18 5.24 -10.28 11.97
C SER A 18 5.93 -10.52 10.63
N CYS A 19 5.29 -10.17 9.51
CA CYS A 19 5.86 -10.27 8.17
C CYS A 19 6.77 -9.10 7.79
N TYR A 20 6.99 -8.13 8.69
CA TYR A 20 7.91 -7.02 8.45
C TYR A 20 9.35 -7.49 8.25
N SER A 21 10.04 -6.84 7.31
CA SER A 21 11.44 -7.02 6.99
C SER A 21 12.08 -5.67 6.66
N ILE A 22 13.42 -5.59 6.75
CA ILE A 22 14.17 -4.39 6.39
C ILE A 22 14.00 -3.97 4.92
N GLU A 23 13.69 -4.93 4.03
CA GLU A 23 13.41 -4.63 2.63
C GLU A 23 12.10 -3.85 2.45
N ASN A 24 11.12 -4.02 3.36
CA ASN A 24 9.88 -3.24 3.33
C ASN A 24 10.15 -1.76 3.59
N ARG A 25 11.09 -1.43 4.48
CA ARG A 25 11.53 -0.05 4.69
C ARG A 25 12.17 0.55 3.44
N ARG A 26 13.05 -0.19 2.76
CA ARG A 26 13.62 0.26 1.48
C ARG A 26 12.56 0.46 0.41
N TYR A 27 11.50 -0.34 0.43
CA TYR A 27 10.36 -0.16 -0.46
C TYR A 27 9.58 1.11 -0.14
N ILE A 28 9.33 1.42 1.15
CA ILE A 28 8.76 2.72 1.56
C ILE A 28 9.60 3.86 0.98
N GLU A 29 10.93 3.81 1.15
CA GLU A 29 11.83 4.84 0.62
C GLU A 29 11.72 4.99 -0.91
N LYS A 30 11.51 3.89 -1.66
CA LYS A 30 11.28 3.93 -3.11
C LYS A 30 9.98 4.63 -3.49
N ILE A 31 8.88 4.42 -2.76
CA ILE A 31 7.59 5.09 -3.04
C ILE A 31 7.73 6.62 -3.01
N PHE A 32 8.56 7.14 -2.11
CA PHE A 32 8.82 8.59 -1.97
C PHE A 32 10.02 9.07 -2.81
N ASN A 33 10.70 8.19 -3.53
CA ASN A 33 11.87 8.55 -4.33
C ASN A 33 11.45 8.97 -5.75
N GLY A 34 11.29 10.28 -5.95
CA GLY A 34 10.92 10.85 -7.24
C GLY A 34 11.88 10.59 -8.40
N SER A 35 13.07 10.04 -8.16
CA SER A 35 14.10 9.77 -9.18
C SER A 35 13.98 8.40 -9.86
N ASN A 36 13.29 7.44 -9.22
CA ASN A 36 13.15 6.06 -9.73
C ASN A 36 11.67 5.67 -9.73
N ARG A 37 10.94 6.16 -10.72
CA ARG A 37 9.51 5.89 -10.90
C ARG A 37 9.34 4.71 -11.85
N TYR A 38 8.79 3.62 -11.33
CA TYR A 38 8.48 2.43 -12.12
C TYR A 38 7.00 2.40 -12.48
N ASP A 39 6.70 1.81 -13.63
CA ASP A 39 5.33 1.58 -14.05
C ASP A 39 4.59 0.69 -13.05
N MET A 40 3.29 0.98 -12.89
CA MET A 40 2.34 0.27 -12.03
C MET A 40 2.67 0.27 -10.53
N MET A 41 3.73 0.97 -10.10
CA MET A 41 4.07 1.15 -8.68
C MET A 41 3.41 2.41 -8.11
N LEU A 42 3.06 2.35 -6.82
CA LEU A 42 2.63 3.52 -6.06
C LEU A 42 3.79 4.52 -5.91
N ASN A 43 3.53 5.78 -6.22
CA ASN A 43 4.47 6.88 -6.00
C ASN A 43 3.81 7.98 -5.17
N VAL A 44 4.60 8.62 -4.31
CA VAL A 44 4.15 9.73 -3.45
C VAL A 44 5.12 10.89 -3.53
N ASP A 45 4.65 12.03 -4.03
CA ASP A 45 5.37 13.30 -3.99
C ASP A 45 4.76 14.18 -2.88
N VAL A 46 5.52 14.46 -1.82
CA VAL A 46 5.08 15.36 -0.75
C VAL A 46 5.52 16.79 -1.06
N MET A 47 4.55 17.67 -1.27
CA MET A 47 4.71 19.11 -1.45
C MET A 47 4.48 19.83 -0.10
N GLN A 48 4.65 21.16 -0.04
CA GLN A 48 4.62 21.92 1.23
C GLN A 48 3.36 21.67 2.09
N LYS A 49 2.16 21.69 1.47
CA LYS A 49 0.88 21.50 2.18
C LYS A 49 0.11 20.25 1.79
N GLN A 50 0.49 19.59 0.70
CA GLN A 50 -0.27 18.51 0.10
C GLN A 50 0.68 17.40 -0.36
N ALA A 51 0.19 16.17 -0.45
CA ALA A 51 0.85 15.08 -1.13
C ALA A 51 0.08 14.70 -2.40
N LYS A 52 0.83 14.31 -3.43
CA LYS A 52 0.32 13.69 -4.65
C LYS A 52 0.63 12.20 -4.58
N ILE A 53 -0.40 11.37 -4.58
CA ILE A 53 -0.34 9.90 -4.68
C ILE A 53 -0.69 9.53 -6.12
N TYR A 54 0.15 8.75 -6.80
CA TYR A 54 -0.05 8.49 -8.22
C TYR A 54 0.59 7.18 -8.68
N VAL A 55 0.10 6.69 -9.82
CA VAL A 55 0.63 5.51 -10.51
C VAL A 55 0.90 5.87 -11.97
N LEU A 56 2.02 5.38 -12.50
CA LEU A 56 2.41 5.58 -13.89
C LEU A 56 2.22 4.31 -14.71
N GLU A 57 1.93 4.46 -16.00
CA GLU A 57 2.07 3.41 -17.01
C GLU A 57 2.75 4.00 -18.24
N ARG A 58 3.89 3.42 -18.63
CA ARG A 58 4.76 3.88 -19.72
C ARG A 58 5.10 5.37 -19.62
N GLY A 59 5.37 5.83 -18.39
CA GLY A 59 5.68 7.24 -18.09
C GLY A 59 4.46 8.17 -18.07
N VAL A 60 3.25 7.69 -18.31
CA VAL A 60 2.01 8.47 -18.25
C VAL A 60 1.34 8.27 -16.89
N THR A 61 0.88 9.35 -16.24
CA THR A 61 0.08 9.20 -15.01
C THR A 61 -1.30 8.65 -15.35
N ILE A 62 -1.58 7.42 -14.92
CA ILE A 62 -2.87 6.74 -15.12
C ILE A 62 -3.81 6.91 -13.92
N TYR A 63 -3.28 7.29 -12.77
CA TYR A 63 -4.05 7.59 -11.58
C TYR A 63 -3.34 8.66 -10.76
N GLU A 64 -4.13 9.58 -10.21
CA GLU A 64 -3.66 10.62 -9.30
C GLU A 64 -4.73 10.89 -8.24
N TYR A 65 -4.28 11.07 -7.00
CA TYR A 65 -5.06 11.61 -5.91
C TYR A 65 -4.19 12.58 -5.11
N ARG A 66 -4.77 13.73 -4.74
CA ARG A 66 -4.07 14.76 -3.97
C ARG A 66 -4.76 14.96 -2.63
N THR A 67 -3.98 15.07 -1.56
CA THR A 67 -4.53 15.20 -0.20
C THR A 67 -3.60 15.97 0.73
N GLU A 68 -4.19 16.73 1.65
CA GLU A 68 -3.47 17.38 2.75
C GLU A 68 -3.40 16.48 4.00
N ARG A 69 -4.14 15.35 4.00
CA ARG A 69 -4.24 14.42 5.12
C ARG A 69 -3.13 13.39 5.08
N LYS A 70 -2.30 13.41 6.12
CA LYS A 70 -1.15 12.52 6.25
C LYS A 70 -1.59 11.06 6.36
N GLU A 71 -2.72 10.80 7.01
CA GLU A 71 -3.28 9.48 7.25
C GLU A 71 -3.62 8.77 5.93
N ILE A 72 -4.13 9.48 4.93
CA ILE A 72 -4.43 8.87 3.62
C ILE A 72 -3.15 8.48 2.88
N VAL A 73 -2.10 9.31 2.99
CA VAL A 73 -0.77 8.99 2.43
C VAL A 73 -0.19 7.74 3.09
N ILE A 74 -0.25 7.67 4.41
CA ILE A 74 0.20 6.50 5.17
C ILE A 74 -0.61 5.26 4.76
N TYR A 75 -1.94 5.37 4.70
CA TYR A 75 -2.81 4.26 4.27
C TYR A 75 -2.44 3.74 2.87
N ALA A 76 -2.18 4.63 1.91
CA ALA A 76 -1.77 4.25 0.56
C ALA A 76 -0.47 3.42 0.58
N VAL A 77 0.54 3.89 1.30
CA VAL A 77 1.84 3.21 1.45
C VAL A 77 1.67 1.84 2.11
N LEU A 78 0.92 1.78 3.21
CA LEU A 78 0.64 0.54 3.93
C LEU A 78 -0.08 -0.45 3.02
N ARG A 79 -1.09 0.01 2.27
CA ARG A 79 -1.90 -0.86 1.40
C ARG A 79 -1.09 -1.45 0.25
N ASP A 80 -0.21 -0.68 -0.37
CA ASP A 80 0.67 -1.16 -1.43
C ASP A 80 1.62 -2.24 -0.90
N ILE A 81 2.30 -1.94 0.21
CA ILE A 81 3.29 -2.85 0.80
C ILE A 81 2.67 -4.14 1.33
N ILE A 82 1.57 -4.04 2.08
CA ILE A 82 0.87 -5.22 2.58
C ILE A 82 0.34 -6.06 1.42
N GLY A 83 -0.15 -5.43 0.36
CA GLY A 83 -0.57 -6.13 -0.86
C GLY A 83 0.56 -6.97 -1.45
N ILE A 84 1.73 -6.37 -1.66
CA ILE A 84 2.91 -7.04 -2.22
C ILE A 84 3.40 -8.18 -1.33
N ILE A 85 3.47 -7.97 -0.01
CA ILE A 85 3.88 -9.02 0.93
C ILE A 85 2.86 -10.16 0.90
N SER A 86 1.56 -9.85 0.93
CA SER A 86 0.50 -10.85 0.88
C SER A 86 0.55 -11.66 -0.41
N ASP A 87 0.80 -10.99 -1.55
CA ASP A 87 0.95 -11.65 -2.85
C ASP A 87 2.18 -12.56 -2.89
N THR A 88 3.30 -12.13 -2.30
CA THR A 88 4.50 -12.96 -2.15
C THR A 88 4.21 -14.22 -1.32
N ILE A 89 3.56 -14.07 -0.16
CA ILE A 89 3.20 -15.20 0.72
C ILE A 89 2.29 -16.20 -0.02
N ILE A 90 1.35 -15.70 -0.82
CA ILE A 90 0.46 -16.53 -1.62
C ILE A 90 1.22 -17.28 -2.69
N CYS A 91 2.10 -16.60 -3.43
CA CYS A 91 2.95 -17.23 -4.44
C CYS A 91 3.86 -18.31 -3.84
N ASP A 92 4.34 -18.13 -2.61
CA ASP A 92 5.18 -19.13 -1.94
C ASP A 92 4.38 -20.35 -1.45
N SER A 93 3.07 -20.19 -1.19
CA SER A 93 2.25 -21.20 -0.50
C SER A 93 1.13 -21.83 -1.33
N HIS A 94 0.76 -21.25 -2.47
CA HIS A 94 -0.44 -21.62 -3.26
C HIS A 94 -0.18 -21.78 -4.76
N VAL A 95 1.09 -22.02 -5.14
CA VAL A 95 1.44 -22.42 -6.50
C VAL A 95 1.36 -23.94 -6.66
N ASP A 96 1.02 -24.39 -7.86
CA ASP A 96 1.11 -25.82 -8.19
C ASP A 96 2.56 -26.30 -8.37
N GLU A 97 2.75 -27.59 -8.65
CA GLU A 97 4.07 -28.20 -8.87
C GLU A 97 4.87 -27.56 -10.02
N LYS A 98 4.21 -26.80 -10.91
CA LYS A 98 4.83 -26.09 -12.03
C LYS A 98 5.08 -24.61 -11.71
N GLY A 99 4.72 -24.15 -10.51
CA GLY A 99 4.88 -22.77 -10.08
C GLY A 99 3.74 -21.84 -10.51
N TYR A 100 2.61 -22.36 -11.00
CA TYR A 100 1.48 -21.53 -11.38
C TYR A 100 0.55 -21.26 -10.21
N LEU A 101 0.25 -19.98 -9.98
CA LEU A 101 -0.75 -19.55 -9.00
C LEU A 101 -2.16 -19.72 -9.58
N HIS A 102 -2.99 -20.53 -8.92
CA HIS A 102 -4.41 -20.65 -9.25
C HIS A 102 -5.21 -19.74 -8.32
N PHE A 103 -5.67 -18.60 -8.84
CA PHE A 103 -6.46 -17.62 -8.09
C PHE A 103 -7.88 -18.13 -7.84
N THR A 104 -8.01 -19.04 -6.87
CA THR A 104 -9.29 -19.58 -6.41
C THR A 104 -9.93 -18.68 -5.35
N GLU A 105 -11.20 -18.94 -5.01
CA GLU A 105 -11.88 -18.27 -3.89
C GLU A 105 -11.12 -18.48 -2.57
N ASN A 106 -10.57 -19.68 -2.33
CA ASN A 106 -9.78 -19.97 -1.14
C ASN A 106 -8.52 -19.12 -1.06
N VAL A 107 -7.79 -18.98 -2.17
CA VAL A 107 -6.60 -18.10 -2.25
C VAL A 107 -6.97 -16.65 -2.01
N SER A 108 -8.09 -16.19 -2.58
CA SER A 108 -8.59 -14.82 -2.39
C SER A 108 -8.97 -14.56 -0.93
N ASN A 109 -9.66 -15.50 -0.29
CA ASN A 109 -10.03 -15.41 1.13
C ASN A 109 -8.80 -15.46 2.04
N TYR A 110 -7.79 -16.27 1.70
CA TYR A 110 -6.54 -16.31 2.43
C TYR A 110 -5.77 -14.99 2.33
N ARG A 111 -5.67 -14.41 1.12
CA ARG A 111 -5.10 -13.08 0.90
C ARG A 111 -5.76 -12.02 1.77
N LYS A 112 -7.09 -12.01 1.75
CA LYS A 112 -7.89 -11.08 2.53
C LYS A 112 -7.61 -11.24 4.02
N LYS A 113 -7.57 -12.49 4.53
CA LYS A 113 -7.25 -12.76 5.93
C LYS A 113 -5.89 -12.20 6.35
N ILE A 114 -4.84 -12.39 5.52
CA ILE A 114 -3.51 -11.84 5.77
C ILE A 114 -3.56 -10.31 5.85
N THR A 115 -4.23 -9.68 4.88
CA THR A 115 -4.37 -8.22 4.81
C THR A 115 -5.15 -7.67 6.02
N ASP A 116 -6.26 -8.30 6.37
CA ASP A 116 -7.10 -7.92 7.51
C ASP A 116 -6.35 -8.05 8.84
N GLU A 117 -5.55 -9.11 9.02
CA GLU A 117 -4.69 -9.29 10.19
C GLU A 117 -3.66 -8.16 10.28
N ALA A 118 -2.97 -7.84 9.20
CA ALA A 118 -1.98 -6.76 9.17
C ALA A 118 -2.59 -5.41 9.56
N PHE A 119 -3.72 -5.04 8.96
CA PHE A 119 -4.39 -3.76 9.25
C PHE A 119 -4.99 -3.70 10.66
N SER A 120 -5.45 -4.83 11.22
CA SER A 120 -5.91 -4.88 12.61
C SER A 120 -4.83 -4.45 13.62
N LEU A 121 -3.56 -4.78 13.35
CA LEU A 121 -2.41 -4.40 14.17
C LEU A 121 -2.05 -2.91 14.02
N MET A 122 -2.31 -2.34 12.84
CA MET A 122 -2.04 -0.93 12.56
C MET A 122 -2.99 -0.01 13.33
N GLY A 123 -4.24 -0.44 13.52
CA GLY A 123 -5.27 0.28 14.25
C GLY A 123 -6.04 1.27 13.38
N GLU A 124 -6.90 2.06 14.00
CA GLU A 124 -7.73 3.05 13.31
C GLU A 124 -6.94 4.32 12.96
N PRO A 125 -7.23 4.99 11.81
CA PRO A 125 -8.34 4.73 10.88
C PRO A 125 -8.05 3.65 9.81
N TYR A 126 -6.83 3.11 9.78
CA TYR A 126 -6.36 2.23 8.71
C TYR A 126 -7.14 0.92 8.62
N ASN A 127 -7.47 0.35 9.79
CA ASN A 127 -8.25 -0.87 9.88
C ASN A 127 -9.69 -0.71 9.36
N GLU A 128 -10.38 0.37 9.73
CA GLU A 128 -11.71 0.68 9.20
C GLU A 128 -11.67 0.86 7.68
N TRP A 129 -10.73 1.64 7.14
CA TRP A 129 -10.61 1.82 5.69
C TRP A 129 -10.32 0.51 4.94
N ASN A 130 -9.52 -0.38 5.53
CA ASN A 130 -9.32 -1.72 4.99
C ASN A 130 -10.61 -2.56 5.03
N ARG A 131 -11.35 -2.56 6.15
CA ARG A 131 -12.63 -3.29 6.28
C ARG A 131 -13.69 -2.78 5.31
N GLN A 132 -13.68 -1.49 4.99
CA GLN A 132 -14.51 -0.88 3.95
C GLN A 132 -14.08 -1.27 2.53
N GLY A 133 -12.94 -1.93 2.37
CA GLY A 133 -12.42 -2.37 1.08
C GLY A 133 -11.84 -1.25 0.24
N ILE A 134 -11.50 -0.09 0.82
CA ILE A 134 -10.99 1.06 0.08
C ILE A 134 -9.65 0.70 -0.55
N SER A 135 -9.61 0.62 -1.88
CA SER A 135 -8.36 0.51 -2.64
C SER A 135 -7.80 1.88 -2.99
N ILE A 136 -6.54 1.95 -3.39
CA ILE A 136 -5.95 3.20 -3.88
C ILE A 136 -6.78 3.80 -5.01
N TRP A 137 -7.32 2.97 -5.91
CA TRP A 137 -8.10 3.39 -7.07
C TRP A 137 -9.44 4.05 -6.68
N ASP A 138 -9.90 3.81 -5.45
CA ASP A 138 -11.17 4.34 -4.93
C ASP A 138 -11.02 5.67 -4.19
N PHE A 139 -9.80 6.18 -3.93
CA PHE A 139 -9.65 7.37 -3.06
C PHE A 139 -10.41 8.59 -3.53
N ASN A 140 -10.46 8.84 -4.85
CA ASN A 140 -11.24 9.94 -5.43
C ASN A 140 -12.74 9.82 -5.12
N ARG A 141 -13.27 8.63 -4.83
CA ARG A 141 -14.65 8.40 -4.43
C ARG A 141 -14.79 8.35 -2.91
N SER A 142 -13.91 7.62 -2.25
CA SER A 142 -14.01 7.33 -0.81
C SER A 142 -13.59 8.48 0.09
N PHE A 143 -12.79 9.41 -0.43
CA PHE A 143 -12.28 10.57 0.31
C PHE A 143 -12.59 11.89 -0.43
N ALA A 144 -13.54 11.90 -1.36
CA ALA A 144 -13.98 13.13 -2.02
C ALA A 144 -14.80 14.00 -1.07
N GLY A 145 -14.45 15.29 -1.00
CA GLY A 145 -15.24 16.30 -0.29
C GLY A 145 -14.94 16.44 1.20
N GLU A 146 -13.82 15.89 1.68
CA GLU A 146 -13.33 16.06 3.06
C GLU A 146 -12.09 16.96 3.16
#